data_AF-A0A8S2S440-F1
#
_entry.id   AF-A0A8S2S440-F1
#
_cell.length_a   1.000
_cell.length_b   1.000
_cell.length_c   1.000
_cell.angle_alpha   90.00
_cell.angle_beta   90.00
_cell.angle_gamma   90.00
#
_symmetry.space_group_name_H-M   'P 1'
#
loop_
_entity.id
_entity.type
_entity.pdbx_description
1 polymer ?
#
loop_
_entity_poly.entity_id
_entity_poly.type
_entity_poly.pdbx_seq_one_letter_code
_entity_poly.pdbx_strand_id
1 'polypeptide(L)'
;MSEFTSSVSSQTASWFEFLLNPTLIDTFLTEDNLDITGTDLIIQFLISANLIEQKTKLKTATENPNDIELKDNRIRALRHLAIKIAAKLNWDLVVIEKRIPVAVASDLIHCFVRLTTQTDKNYKDREQLQLLSKVDEPALFAVQLLHRWTVRTVVQSSFPMKPIKIFQVNVAGYVNPLQHMRGPNENVIEMARAKVRESIQALEVLLECKSAVRIPVDACFDLIDIENGLVPCDWSRTQVYPLIECTARIAYDLGSIYFYEQNYVNAYTMFRRVHDLKSQLEPSNYFSSLDGYLTSLQSINPSMEQSLLTKTKERFLMGIPPPRASVEDYISILAEDNERKEMTMAARYRLEERHEVGSQQYKIVCSFNLVRCLLDGRPTNTQYGFDYLETALQRLKQVTPKQQSLLN
;
A
#
# COMPACT_ATOMS: atom_id res chain seq x y z
N MET A 1 25.85 49.01 23.51
CA MET A 1 26.27 47.62 23.24
C MET A 1 25.04 46.75 23.49
N SER A 2 24.30 46.46 22.43
CA SER A 2 23.10 45.62 22.47
C SER A 2 23.10 44.78 21.21
N GLU A 3 22.82 43.50 21.42
CA GLU A 3 22.91 42.38 20.50
C GLU A 3 22.13 42.60 19.21
N PHE A 4 22.81 42.38 18.08
CA PHE A 4 22.19 41.98 16.82
C PHE A 4 22.70 40.56 16.52
N THR A 5 22.10 39.57 17.16
CA THR A 5 22.13 38.19 16.67
C THR A 5 21.12 38.11 15.53
N SER A 6 21.63 38.22 14.30
CA SER A 6 20.85 37.96 13.10
C SER A 6 20.31 36.53 13.16
N SER A 7 19.00 36.40 13.21
CA SER A 7 18.29 35.14 13.07
C SER A 7 18.71 34.46 11.76
N VAL A 8 19.27 33.26 11.87
CA VAL A 8 19.54 32.36 10.75
C VAL A 8 18.22 32.10 10.04
N SER A 9 18.05 32.69 8.87
CA SER A 9 16.94 32.41 7.98
C SER A 9 17.09 30.99 7.44
N SER A 10 16.03 30.20 7.57
CA SER A 10 15.83 28.93 6.88
C SER A 10 15.88 29.16 5.36
N GLN A 11 17.07 29.07 4.77
CA GLN A 11 17.24 29.08 3.32
C GLN A 11 16.76 27.74 2.78
N THR A 12 15.55 27.70 2.24
CA THR A 12 15.12 26.67 1.30
C THR A 12 16.01 26.78 0.06
N ALA A 13 16.98 25.87 -0.06
CA ALA A 13 17.89 25.83 -1.21
C ALA A 13 17.09 25.82 -2.53
N SER A 14 17.42 26.72 -3.45
CA SER A 14 16.79 26.74 -4.78
C SER A 14 17.21 25.51 -5.58
N TRP A 15 16.36 25.00 -6.48
CA TRP A 15 16.65 23.79 -7.27
C TRP A 15 17.98 23.87 -8.05
N PHE A 16 18.38 25.09 -8.46
CA PHE A 16 19.64 25.32 -9.16
C PHE A 16 20.87 25.11 -8.26
N GLU A 17 20.76 25.31 -6.95
CA GLU A 17 21.86 25.06 -6.02
C GLU A 17 22.22 23.57 -5.98
N PHE A 18 21.23 22.68 -6.13
CA PHE A 18 21.45 21.23 -6.23
C PHE A 18 22.15 20.81 -7.54
N LEU A 19 22.07 21.64 -8.58
CA LEU A 19 22.84 21.43 -9.81
C LEU A 19 24.28 21.94 -9.68
N LEU A 20 24.49 22.99 -8.89
CA LEU A 20 25.81 23.57 -8.66
C LEU A 20 26.62 22.80 -7.61
N ASN A 21 25.96 22.23 -6.61
CA ASN A 21 26.63 21.54 -5.51
C ASN A 21 26.06 20.13 -5.30
N PRO A 22 26.77 19.07 -5.74
CA PRO A 22 26.31 17.69 -5.64
C PRO A 22 26.20 17.19 -4.20
N THR A 23 26.98 17.74 -3.27
CA THR A 23 26.99 17.28 -1.88
C THR A 23 25.76 17.76 -1.12
N LEU A 24 25.01 18.75 -1.63
CA LEU A 24 23.80 19.22 -0.97
C LEU A 24 22.77 18.10 -0.81
N ILE A 25 22.60 17.24 -1.81
CA ILE A 25 21.66 16.12 -1.68
C ILE A 25 22.06 15.21 -0.52
N ASP A 26 23.35 14.95 -0.35
CA ASP A 26 23.87 14.12 0.74
C ASP A 26 23.70 14.80 2.11
N THR A 27 23.98 16.10 2.19
CA THR A 27 23.77 16.89 3.41
C THR A 27 22.30 16.90 3.83
N PHE A 28 21.37 17.17 2.89
CA PHE A 28 19.94 17.22 3.17
C PHE A 28 19.32 15.86 3.55
N LEU A 29 19.88 14.75 3.07
CA LEU A 29 19.39 13.41 3.40
C LEU A 29 20.01 12.83 4.68
N THR A 30 21.16 13.35 5.12
CA THR A 30 21.89 12.86 6.30
C THR A 30 21.62 13.69 7.55
N GLU A 31 21.35 14.99 7.39
CA GLU A 31 21.03 15.87 8.51
C GLU A 31 19.56 15.74 8.90
N ASP A 32 19.28 15.08 10.03
CA ASP A 32 17.95 15.01 10.68
C ASP A 32 17.35 16.38 11.08
N ASN A 33 18.08 17.48 10.81
CA ASN A 33 17.79 18.84 11.26
C ASN A 33 17.06 19.72 10.23
N LEU A 34 16.76 19.22 9.03
CA LEU A 34 16.05 19.98 8.02
C LEU A 34 14.63 19.44 7.86
N ASP A 35 13.63 20.32 8.00
CA ASP A 35 12.19 20.01 7.82
C ASP A 35 11.83 19.48 6.41
N ILE A 36 12.81 19.28 5.52
CA ILE A 36 12.66 18.89 4.12
C ILE A 36 13.17 17.47 3.96
N THR A 37 12.27 16.55 3.62
CA THR A 37 12.62 15.15 3.34
C THR A 37 13.05 14.95 1.89
N GLY A 38 13.78 13.87 1.58
CA GLY A 38 14.10 13.50 0.19
C GLY A 38 12.87 13.39 -0.71
N THR A 39 11.72 12.98 -0.15
CA THR A 39 10.45 12.94 -0.87
C THR A 39 9.91 14.33 -1.21
N ASP A 40 10.18 15.35 -0.39
CA ASP A 40 9.78 16.74 -0.67
C ASP A 40 10.60 17.34 -1.82
N LEU A 41 11.89 17.02 -1.90
CA LEU A 41 12.76 17.41 -3.02
C LEU A 41 12.31 16.78 -4.34
N ILE A 42 11.94 15.50 -4.34
CA ILE A 42 11.36 14.83 -5.53
C ILE A 42 10.10 15.57 -6.00
N ILE A 43 9.20 15.90 -5.06
CA ILE A 43 7.97 16.66 -5.36
C ILE A 43 8.33 18.03 -5.97
N GLN A 44 9.25 18.77 -5.35
CA GLN A 44 9.66 20.08 -5.81
C GLN A 44 10.23 20.04 -7.23
N PHE A 45 11.13 19.10 -7.53
CA PHE A 45 11.77 19.00 -8.84
C PHE A 45 10.80 18.60 -9.94
N LEU A 46 9.96 17.59 -9.70
CA LEU A 46 9.02 17.12 -10.72
C LEU A 46 7.87 18.10 -10.97
N ILE A 47 7.36 18.76 -9.94
CA ILE A 47 6.37 19.83 -10.12
C ILE A 47 6.98 20.99 -10.89
N SER A 48 8.21 21.40 -10.56
CA SER A 48 8.90 22.46 -11.29
C SER A 48 9.11 22.10 -12.75
N ALA A 49 9.52 20.85 -13.04
CA ALA A 49 9.68 20.35 -14.40
C ALA A 49 8.37 20.40 -15.18
N ASN A 50 7.27 19.93 -14.58
CA ASN A 50 5.94 19.93 -15.19
C ASN A 50 5.40 21.35 -15.43
N LEU A 51 5.67 22.30 -14.53
CA LEU A 51 5.30 23.71 -14.72
C LEU A 51 6.07 24.36 -15.87
N ILE A 52 7.36 24.03 -16.02
CA ILE A 52 8.16 24.49 -17.17
C ILE A 52 7.59 23.88 -18.45
N GLU A 53 7.33 22.57 -18.46
CA GLU A 53 6.76 21.86 -19.60
C GLU A 53 5.42 22.46 -20.05
N GLN A 54 4.51 22.75 -19.11
CA GLN A 54 3.21 23.39 -19.40
C GLN A 54 3.37 24.80 -19.96
N LYS A 55 4.28 25.61 -19.39
CA LYS A 55 4.58 26.96 -19.91
C LYS A 55 5.16 26.92 -21.31
N THR A 56 5.97 25.91 -21.63
CA THR A 56 6.53 25.73 -22.97
C THR A 56 5.45 25.28 -23.97
N LYS A 57 4.58 24.33 -23.59
CA LYS A 57 3.43 23.89 -24.41
C LYS A 57 2.49 25.04 -24.80
N LEU A 58 2.20 25.95 -23.85
CA LEU A 58 1.37 27.13 -24.12
C LEU A 58 1.99 28.10 -25.14
N LYS A 59 3.32 28.07 -25.31
CA LYS A 59 4.06 28.92 -26.27
C LYS A 59 4.20 28.27 -27.64
N THR A 60 4.25 26.94 -27.70
CA THR A 60 4.45 26.16 -28.93
C THR A 60 3.25 25.23 -29.14
N ALA A 61 2.19 25.74 -29.76
CA ALA A 61 0.87 25.09 -29.89
C ALA A 61 0.83 23.78 -30.73
N THR A 62 1.97 23.23 -31.15
CA THR A 62 2.06 22.12 -32.11
C THR A 62 3.10 21.04 -31.79
N GLU A 63 3.83 21.12 -30.68
CA GLU A 63 4.88 20.13 -30.36
C GLU A 63 4.37 18.99 -29.45
N ASN A 64 4.77 17.75 -29.73
CA ASN A 64 4.46 16.61 -28.87
C ASN A 64 5.20 16.76 -27.51
N PRO A 65 4.63 16.28 -26.38
CA PRO A 65 5.25 16.36 -25.05
C PRO A 65 6.67 15.77 -24.98
N ASN A 66 6.91 14.67 -25.70
CA ASN A 66 8.20 14.00 -25.76
C ASN A 66 9.27 14.87 -26.45
N ASP A 67 8.89 15.68 -27.43
CA ASP A 67 9.82 16.55 -28.16
C ASP A 67 10.25 17.76 -27.33
N ILE A 68 9.38 18.20 -26.39
CA ILE A 68 9.64 19.31 -25.48
C ILE A 68 10.64 18.89 -24.39
N GLU A 69 10.47 17.69 -23.81
CA GLU A 69 11.40 17.11 -22.84
C GLU A 69 12.80 16.89 -23.44
N LEU A 70 12.88 16.46 -24.70
CA LEU A 70 14.15 16.26 -25.40
C LEU A 70 14.89 17.57 -25.70
N LYS A 71 14.19 18.70 -25.81
CA LYS A 71 14.75 20.01 -26.16
C LYS A 71 15.13 20.89 -24.96
N ASP A 72 14.49 20.71 -23.80
CA ASP A 72 14.75 21.55 -22.63
C ASP A 72 15.69 20.88 -21.61
N ASN A 73 16.94 21.33 -21.58
CA ASN A 73 17.97 20.86 -20.64
C ASN A 73 17.53 20.98 -19.17
N ARG A 74 16.66 21.94 -18.84
CA ARG A 74 16.20 22.16 -17.46
C ARG A 74 15.18 21.11 -17.02
N ILE A 75 14.27 20.71 -17.90
CA ILE A 75 13.28 19.66 -17.61
C ILE A 75 14.02 18.33 -17.36
N ARG A 76 14.96 17.99 -18.24
CA ARG A 76 15.84 16.83 -18.08
C ARG A 76 16.64 16.93 -16.78
N ALA A 77 17.12 18.13 -16.47
CA ALA A 77 17.91 18.36 -15.27
C ALA A 77 17.16 17.98 -13.98
N LEU A 78 15.95 18.52 -13.85
CA LEU A 78 15.08 18.33 -12.71
C LEU A 78 14.60 16.86 -12.57
N ARG A 79 14.23 16.22 -13.69
CA ARG A 79 13.80 14.81 -13.68
C ARG A 79 14.91 13.86 -13.26
N HIS A 80 16.14 14.07 -13.73
CA HIS A 80 17.29 13.27 -13.30
C HIS A 80 17.65 13.48 -11.83
N LEU A 81 17.59 14.71 -11.31
CA LEU A 81 17.78 14.96 -9.88
C LEU A 81 16.76 14.19 -9.04
N ALA A 82 15.49 14.16 -9.46
CA ALA A 82 14.45 13.38 -8.78
C ALA A 82 14.74 11.87 -8.81
N ILE A 83 15.18 11.33 -9.95
CA ILE A 83 15.61 9.92 -10.11
C ILE A 83 16.80 9.60 -9.20
N LYS A 84 17.80 10.48 -9.13
CA LYS A 84 18.97 10.32 -8.25
C LYS A 84 18.58 10.24 -6.78
N ILE A 85 17.65 11.09 -6.33
CA ILE A 85 17.13 11.04 -4.96
C ILE A 85 16.34 9.75 -4.72
N ALA A 86 15.51 9.31 -5.68
CA ALA A 86 14.79 8.04 -5.56
C ALA A 86 15.74 6.84 -5.41
N ALA A 87 16.88 6.87 -6.09
CA ALA A 87 17.94 5.88 -5.93
C ALA A 87 18.58 5.91 -4.53
N LYS A 88 18.81 7.10 -3.94
CA LYS A 88 19.26 7.24 -2.54
C LYS A 88 18.23 6.75 -1.52
N LEU A 89 16.95 6.86 -1.85
CA LEU A 89 15.84 6.29 -1.06
C LEU A 89 15.62 4.79 -1.34
N ASN A 90 16.58 4.12 -1.99
CA ASN A 90 16.56 2.69 -2.30
C ASN A 90 15.32 2.23 -3.08
N TRP A 91 14.71 3.13 -3.86
CA TRP A 91 13.48 2.86 -4.60
C TRP A 91 12.35 2.28 -3.73
N ASP A 92 12.27 2.70 -2.46
CA ASP A 92 11.27 2.20 -1.53
C ASP A 92 9.87 2.75 -1.87
N LEU A 93 9.05 1.90 -2.51
CA LEU A 93 7.68 2.23 -2.87
C LEU A 93 6.82 2.59 -1.66
N VAL A 94 7.08 2.05 -0.47
CA VAL A 94 6.31 2.41 0.74
C VAL A 94 6.57 3.86 1.14
N VAL A 95 7.83 4.30 1.04
CA VAL A 95 8.21 5.69 1.32
C VAL A 95 7.62 6.63 0.26
N ILE A 96 7.75 6.27 -1.01
CA ILE A 96 7.23 7.04 -2.15
C ILE A 96 5.71 7.19 -2.05
N GLU A 97 4.96 6.11 -1.91
CA GLU A 97 3.49 6.12 -1.89
C GLU A 97 2.90 6.86 -0.68
N LYS A 98 3.60 6.84 0.46
CA LYS A 98 3.13 7.51 1.68
C LYS A 98 3.32 9.03 1.66
N ARG A 99 4.32 9.52 0.92
CA ARG A 99 4.75 10.94 0.96
C ARG A 99 4.52 11.69 -0.33
N ILE A 100 4.55 11.00 -1.47
CA ILE A 100 4.50 11.62 -2.81
C ILE A 100 3.11 11.45 -3.40
N PRO A 101 2.48 12.50 -3.95
CA PRO A 101 1.21 12.39 -4.67
C PRO A 101 1.30 11.39 -5.83
N VAL A 102 0.24 10.61 -6.05
CA VAL A 102 0.21 9.50 -7.04
C VAL A 102 0.64 9.96 -8.44
N ALA A 103 0.21 11.14 -8.89
CA ALA A 103 0.61 11.65 -10.20
C ALA A 103 2.11 12.01 -10.28
N VAL A 104 2.71 12.49 -9.19
CA VAL A 104 4.15 12.77 -9.13
C VAL A 104 4.96 11.47 -9.08
N ALA A 105 4.49 10.47 -8.32
CA ALA A 105 5.12 9.14 -8.30
C ALA A 105 5.06 8.47 -9.69
N SER A 106 3.93 8.62 -10.40
CA SER A 106 3.81 8.17 -11.78
C SER A 106 4.83 8.85 -12.70
N ASP A 107 4.96 10.17 -12.63
CA ASP A 107 5.93 10.92 -13.44
C ASP A 107 7.36 10.45 -13.16
N LEU A 108 7.75 10.32 -11.88
CA LEU A 108 9.06 9.80 -11.47
C LEU A 108 9.39 8.44 -12.11
N ILE A 109 8.47 7.48 -11.99
CA ILE A 109 8.68 6.10 -12.43
C ILE A 109 8.75 6.03 -13.96
N HIS A 110 7.86 6.74 -14.67
CA HIS A 110 7.91 6.76 -16.14
C HIS A 110 9.15 7.50 -16.66
N CYS A 111 9.63 8.53 -15.97
CA CYS A 111 10.91 9.17 -16.28
C CYS A 111 12.07 8.18 -16.16
N PHE A 112 12.09 7.37 -15.09
CA PHE A 112 13.11 6.36 -14.89
C PHE A 112 13.07 5.23 -15.92
N VAL A 113 11.87 4.74 -16.27
CA VAL A 113 11.68 3.77 -17.36
C VAL A 113 12.20 4.35 -18.67
N ARG A 114 11.85 5.60 -19.01
CA ARG A 114 12.38 6.24 -20.22
C ARG A 114 13.91 6.33 -20.19
N LEU A 115 14.49 6.79 -19.09
CA LEU A 115 15.94 6.94 -18.95
C LEU A 115 16.71 5.64 -19.20
N THR A 116 16.17 4.52 -18.72
CA THR A 116 16.79 3.20 -18.88
C THR A 116 16.50 2.53 -20.22
N THR A 117 15.50 3.02 -20.98
CA THR A 117 15.07 2.45 -22.28
C THR A 117 15.37 3.35 -23.48
N GLN A 118 16.01 4.51 -23.25
CA GLN A 118 16.26 5.58 -24.23
C GLN A 118 17.04 5.18 -25.49
N THR A 119 17.71 4.03 -25.51
CA THR A 119 18.39 3.49 -26.69
C THR A 119 17.44 2.96 -27.77
N ASP A 120 16.14 2.82 -27.47
CA ASP A 120 15.15 2.23 -28.37
C ASP A 120 14.11 3.26 -28.85
N LYS A 121 14.00 3.45 -30.17
CA LYS A 121 13.04 4.38 -30.79
C LYS A 121 11.57 4.02 -30.49
N ASN A 122 11.32 2.81 -30.00
CA ASN A 122 10.00 2.25 -29.65
C ASN A 122 9.87 1.92 -28.15
N TYR A 123 10.38 2.78 -27.25
CA TYR A 123 10.36 2.52 -25.79
C TYR A 123 8.98 2.19 -25.21
N LYS A 124 7.88 2.66 -25.82
CA LYS A 124 6.49 2.36 -25.43
C LYS A 124 6.14 0.87 -25.56
N ASP A 125 6.85 0.14 -26.42
CA ASP A 125 6.63 -1.29 -26.63
C ASP A 125 7.33 -2.15 -25.58
N ARG A 126 8.37 -1.63 -24.89
CA ARG A 126 9.12 -2.39 -23.86
C ARG A 126 8.40 -2.52 -22.51
N GLU A 127 7.30 -1.78 -22.30
CA GLU A 127 6.35 -2.03 -21.20
C GLU A 127 5.55 -3.34 -21.43
N GLN A 128 5.63 -3.93 -22.63
CA GLN A 128 4.87 -5.12 -22.99
C GLN A 128 5.57 -6.41 -22.53
N LEU A 129 4.75 -7.30 -21.95
CA LEU A 129 5.11 -8.61 -21.41
C LEU A 129 6.08 -9.42 -22.30
N GLN A 130 5.92 -9.34 -23.62
CA GLN A 130 6.64 -10.16 -24.60
C GLN A 130 8.12 -9.78 -24.75
N LEU A 131 8.53 -8.60 -24.28
CA LEU A 131 9.88 -8.08 -24.46
C LEU A 131 10.74 -8.15 -23.19
N LEU A 132 10.17 -8.50 -22.03
CA LEU A 132 10.88 -8.56 -20.74
C LEU A 132 12.16 -9.41 -20.77
N SER A 133 12.21 -10.45 -21.60
CA SER A 133 13.39 -11.32 -21.78
C SER A 133 14.55 -10.69 -22.57
N LYS A 134 14.33 -9.53 -23.19
CA LYS A 134 15.30 -8.83 -24.05
C LYS A 134 15.70 -7.45 -23.50
N VAL A 135 15.27 -7.14 -22.28
CA VAL A 135 15.54 -5.86 -21.63
C VAL A 135 16.85 -5.93 -20.86
N ASP A 136 17.69 -4.91 -20.98
CA ASP A 136 18.94 -4.77 -20.23
C ASP A 136 18.69 -4.74 -18.72
N GLU A 137 19.64 -5.23 -17.91
CA GLU A 137 19.44 -5.40 -16.46
C GLU A 137 18.91 -4.16 -15.70
N PRO A 138 19.39 -2.91 -15.96
CA PRO A 138 18.86 -1.70 -15.32
C PRO A 138 17.43 -1.35 -15.75
N ALA A 139 17.11 -1.62 -17.01
CA ALA A 139 15.78 -1.37 -17.57
C ALA A 139 14.78 -2.43 -17.08
N LEU A 140 15.23 -3.66 -16.83
CA LEU A 140 14.40 -4.72 -16.25
C LEU A 140 13.92 -4.33 -14.84
N PHE A 141 14.81 -3.75 -14.03
CA PHE A 141 14.45 -3.20 -12.73
C PHE A 141 13.44 -2.05 -12.85
N ALA A 142 13.63 -1.12 -13.79
CA ALA A 142 12.71 -0.01 -13.99
C ALA A 142 11.30 -0.46 -14.40
N VAL A 143 11.20 -1.43 -15.31
CA VAL A 143 9.92 -2.01 -15.75
C VAL A 143 9.26 -2.81 -14.62
N GLN A 144 10.04 -3.57 -13.85
CA GLN A 144 9.56 -4.24 -12.64
C GLN A 144 8.98 -3.23 -11.65
N LEU A 145 9.68 -2.12 -11.39
CA LEU A 145 9.23 -1.05 -10.49
C LEU A 145 7.90 -0.45 -10.95
N LEU A 146 7.73 -0.21 -12.26
CA LEU A 146 6.50 0.30 -12.86
C LEU A 146 5.31 -0.65 -12.63
N HIS A 147 5.47 -1.94 -12.89
CA HIS A 147 4.36 -2.90 -12.71
C HIS A 147 4.00 -3.09 -11.23
N ARG A 148 5.01 -3.13 -10.34
CA ARG A 148 4.78 -3.19 -8.90
C ARG A 148 4.03 -1.95 -8.40
N TRP A 149 4.48 -0.76 -8.77
CA TRP A 149 3.79 0.49 -8.43
C TRP A 149 2.37 0.54 -8.98
N THR A 150 2.14 0.09 -10.22
CA THR A 150 0.81 0.06 -10.84
C THR A 150 -0.17 -0.78 -10.01
N VAL A 151 0.23 -1.99 -9.66
CA VAL A 151 -0.58 -2.92 -8.85
C VAL A 151 -0.85 -2.34 -7.45
N ARG A 152 0.19 -1.81 -6.80
CA ARG A 152 0.07 -1.19 -5.47
C ARG A 152 -0.83 0.04 -5.48
N THR A 153 -0.75 0.88 -6.51
CA THR A 153 -1.59 2.07 -6.67
C THR A 153 -3.07 1.69 -6.73
N VAL A 154 -3.43 0.65 -7.49
CA VAL A 154 -4.81 0.17 -7.56
C VAL A 154 -5.31 -0.29 -6.20
N VAL A 155 -4.53 -1.12 -5.50
CA VAL A 155 -4.87 -1.62 -4.17
C VAL A 155 -4.99 -0.47 -3.17
N GLN A 156 -4.02 0.44 -3.11
CA GLN A 156 -3.99 1.55 -2.15
C GLN A 156 -5.11 2.56 -2.37
N SER A 157 -5.45 2.84 -3.63
CA SER A 157 -6.56 3.76 -3.97
C SER A 157 -7.93 3.26 -3.50
N SER A 158 -8.05 1.97 -3.16
CA SER A 158 -9.28 1.39 -2.62
C SER A 158 -9.47 1.62 -1.12
N PHE A 159 -8.42 2.03 -0.40
CA PHE A 159 -8.50 2.33 1.02
C PHE A 159 -8.80 3.82 1.26
N PRO A 160 -9.69 4.16 2.20
CA PRO A 160 -9.96 5.55 2.54
C PRO A 160 -8.72 6.17 3.20
N MET A 161 -8.00 7.01 2.47
CA MET A 161 -6.87 7.77 3.01
C MET A 161 -7.38 9.08 3.61
N LYS A 162 -6.85 9.45 4.79
CA LYS A 162 -7.08 10.80 5.32
C LYS A 162 -6.45 11.81 4.35
N PRO A 163 -7.19 12.81 3.85
CA PRO A 163 -6.62 13.82 2.98
C PRO A 163 -5.48 14.54 3.70
N ILE A 164 -4.36 14.75 3.01
CA ILE A 164 -3.26 15.55 3.52
C ILE A 164 -3.80 16.97 3.74
N LYS A 165 -3.75 17.47 4.98
CA LYS A 165 -4.14 18.84 5.30
C LYS A 165 -3.13 19.79 4.69
N ILE A 166 -3.44 20.35 3.53
CA ILE A 166 -2.65 21.43 2.94
C ILE A 166 -3.07 22.72 3.65
N PHE A 167 -2.19 23.28 4.48
CA PHE A 167 -2.41 24.59 5.07
C PHE A 167 -2.42 25.65 3.95
N GLN A 168 -3.48 26.44 3.90
CA GLN A 168 -3.55 27.60 3.00
C GLN A 168 -2.63 28.68 3.54
N VAL A 169 -1.41 28.76 3.00
CA VAL A 169 -0.60 29.97 3.18
C VAL A 169 -1.07 30.95 2.11
N ASN A 170 -1.96 31.88 2.49
CA ASN A 170 -2.42 32.95 1.61
C ASN A 170 -1.30 33.99 1.43
N VAL A 171 -0.26 33.65 0.68
CA VAL A 171 0.69 34.63 0.14
C VAL A 171 0.17 35.04 -1.24
N ALA A 172 -0.01 36.35 -1.46
CA ALA A 172 -0.48 36.87 -2.74
C ALA A 172 0.44 36.38 -3.88
N GLY A 173 -0.15 35.68 -4.86
CA GLY A 173 0.58 35.12 -6.01
C GLY A 173 1.23 33.74 -5.78
N TYR A 174 1.19 33.18 -4.57
CA TYR A 174 1.66 31.82 -4.28
C TYR A 174 0.47 30.86 -4.18
N VAL A 175 0.32 29.99 -5.17
CA VAL A 175 -0.60 28.85 -5.10
C VAL A 175 0.24 27.62 -4.83
N ASN A 176 -0.01 26.92 -3.72
CA ASN A 176 0.70 25.69 -3.43
C ASN A 176 0.37 24.68 -4.55
N PRO A 177 1.36 24.22 -5.35
CA PRO A 177 1.11 23.35 -6.50
C PRO A 177 0.40 22.03 -6.13
N LEU A 178 0.54 21.59 -4.88
CA LEU A 178 -0.12 20.39 -4.37
C LEU A 178 -1.64 20.54 -4.23
N GLN A 179 -2.17 21.77 -4.17
CA GLN A 179 -3.61 22.01 -4.02
C GLN A 179 -4.43 21.53 -5.22
N HIS A 180 -3.83 21.49 -6.42
CA HIS A 180 -4.50 21.09 -7.65
C HIS A 180 -4.28 19.62 -8.04
N MET A 181 -3.66 18.82 -7.15
CA MET A 181 -3.25 17.45 -7.47
C MET A 181 -4.40 16.43 -7.47
N ARG A 182 -5.60 16.79 -7.00
CA ARG A 182 -6.74 15.86 -6.92
C ARG A 182 -7.09 15.26 -8.29
N GLY A 183 -7.34 16.11 -9.30
CA GLY A 183 -7.70 15.65 -10.65
C GLY A 183 -6.59 14.84 -11.32
N PRO A 184 -5.32 15.30 -11.35
CA PRO A 184 -4.20 14.52 -11.85
C PRO A 184 -4.04 13.15 -11.15
N ASN A 185 -4.20 13.10 -9.82
CA ASN A 185 -4.12 11.84 -9.08
C ASN A 185 -5.25 10.88 -9.48
N GLU A 186 -6.50 11.35 -9.56
CA GLU A 186 -7.64 10.55 -10.00
C GLU A 186 -7.42 10.00 -11.42
N ASN A 187 -6.94 10.82 -12.35
CA ASN A 187 -6.63 10.39 -13.73
C ASN A 187 -5.56 9.28 -13.78
N VAL A 188 -4.50 9.42 -12.98
CA VAL A 188 -3.42 8.43 -12.93
C VAL A 188 -3.89 7.12 -12.28
N ILE A 189 -4.76 7.19 -11.28
CA ILE A 189 -5.39 6.01 -10.67
C ILE A 189 -6.23 5.25 -11.71
N GLU A 190 -7.04 5.95 -12.52
CA GLU A 190 -7.83 5.31 -13.58
C GLU A 190 -6.93 4.69 -14.66
N MET A 191 -5.83 5.35 -15.02
CA MET A 191 -4.83 4.77 -15.92
C MET A 191 -4.21 3.49 -15.33
N ALA A 192 -3.88 3.49 -14.04
CA ALA A 192 -3.34 2.31 -13.36
C ALA A 192 -4.36 1.16 -13.34
N ARG A 193 -5.65 1.44 -13.10
CA ARG A 193 -6.73 0.45 -13.18
C ARG A 193 -6.85 -0.15 -14.58
N ALA A 194 -6.75 0.66 -15.63
CA ALA A 194 -6.81 0.18 -17.00
C ALA A 194 -5.66 -0.78 -17.36
N LYS A 195 -4.46 -0.55 -16.82
CA LYS A 195 -3.24 -1.35 -17.08
C LYS A 195 -2.98 -2.46 -16.06
N VAL A 196 -3.84 -2.64 -15.04
CA VAL A 196 -3.52 -3.52 -13.90
C VAL A 196 -3.37 -4.98 -14.32
N ARG A 197 -4.18 -5.48 -15.27
CA ARG A 197 -4.12 -6.86 -15.73
C ARG A 197 -2.80 -7.18 -16.44
N GLU A 198 -2.32 -6.27 -17.27
CA GLU A 198 -1.02 -6.39 -17.94
C GLU A 198 0.12 -6.41 -16.91
N SER A 199 -0.01 -5.57 -15.87
CA SER A 199 0.98 -5.51 -14.79
C SER A 199 0.99 -6.77 -13.92
N ILE A 200 -0.17 -7.38 -13.62
CA ILE A 200 -0.23 -8.67 -12.92
C ILE A 200 0.51 -9.73 -13.72
N GLN A 201 0.23 -9.86 -15.02
CA GLN A 201 0.89 -10.85 -15.89
C GLN A 201 2.41 -10.61 -15.96
N ALA A 202 2.83 -9.35 -16.06
CA ALA A 202 4.26 -9.00 -16.06
C ALA A 202 4.95 -9.41 -14.76
N LEU A 203 4.32 -9.17 -13.62
CA LEU A 203 4.86 -9.58 -12.33
C LEU A 203 4.88 -11.10 -12.14
N GLU A 204 3.87 -11.82 -12.62
CA GLU A 204 3.87 -13.29 -12.62
C GLU A 204 5.07 -13.84 -13.41
N VAL A 205 5.34 -13.30 -14.61
CA VAL A 205 6.50 -13.69 -15.42
C VAL A 205 7.82 -13.33 -14.73
N LEU A 206 7.92 -12.13 -14.15
CA LEU A 206 9.11 -11.67 -13.45
C LEU A 206 9.39 -12.49 -12.17
N LEU A 207 8.34 -12.97 -11.49
CA LEU A 207 8.46 -13.81 -10.30
C LEU A 207 9.09 -15.18 -10.59
N GLU A 208 8.84 -15.71 -11.79
CA GLU A 208 9.41 -16.98 -12.27
C GLU A 208 10.77 -16.79 -12.95
N CYS A 209 11.12 -15.55 -13.29
CA CYS A 209 12.43 -15.21 -13.83
C CYS A 209 13.50 -15.30 -12.73
N LYS A 210 14.44 -16.25 -12.89
CA LYS A 210 15.57 -16.44 -11.96
C LYS A 210 16.80 -15.61 -12.34
N SER A 211 16.68 -14.72 -13.33
CA SER A 211 17.80 -13.89 -13.77
C SER A 211 18.21 -12.90 -12.69
N ALA A 212 19.51 -12.63 -12.60
CA ALA A 212 20.01 -11.58 -11.73
C ALA A 212 19.47 -10.23 -12.21
N VAL A 213 18.72 -9.53 -11.34
CA VAL A 213 18.29 -8.15 -11.59
C VAL A 213 19.33 -7.23 -10.97
N ARG A 214 19.67 -6.15 -11.68
CA ARG A 214 20.55 -5.11 -11.15
C ARG A 214 19.78 -3.84 -10.83
N ILE A 215 20.04 -3.28 -9.66
CA ILE A 215 19.40 -2.06 -9.18
C ILE A 215 20.34 -0.87 -9.42
N PRO A 216 19.87 0.19 -10.13
CA PRO A 216 20.57 1.45 -10.19
C PRO A 216 20.61 2.13 -8.82
N VAL A 217 21.81 2.48 -8.39
CA VAL A 217 22.06 3.21 -7.13
C VAL A 217 22.46 4.64 -7.45
N ASP A 218 22.59 5.48 -6.42
CA ASP A 218 22.92 6.90 -6.58
C ASP A 218 24.17 7.16 -7.44
N ALA A 219 25.17 6.30 -7.33
CA ALA A 219 26.45 6.37 -8.02
C ALA A 219 26.31 6.14 -9.53
N CYS A 220 25.18 5.58 -9.99
CA CYS A 220 24.84 5.48 -11.40
C CYS A 220 24.43 6.83 -12.01
N PHE A 221 24.11 7.83 -11.20
CA PHE A 221 23.55 9.10 -11.65
C PHE A 221 24.51 10.25 -11.34
N ASP A 222 25.30 10.67 -12.33
CA ASP A 222 26.23 11.79 -12.19
C ASP A 222 25.52 13.15 -12.38
N LEU A 223 26.24 14.25 -12.10
CA LEU A 223 25.72 15.59 -12.36
C LEU A 223 25.46 15.80 -13.85
N ILE A 224 24.42 16.57 -14.12
CA ILE A 224 23.98 16.83 -15.49
C ILE A 224 24.84 17.94 -16.05
N ASP A 225 25.35 17.70 -17.25
CA ASP A 225 25.96 18.75 -18.04
C ASP A 225 24.86 19.61 -18.64
N ILE A 226 24.59 20.77 -18.03
CA ILE A 226 23.54 21.69 -18.47
C ILE A 226 23.86 22.27 -19.85
N GLU A 227 25.13 22.40 -20.22
CA GLU A 227 25.55 22.96 -21.50
C GLU A 227 25.29 21.98 -22.63
N ASN A 228 25.62 20.70 -22.43
CA ASN A 228 25.44 19.66 -23.45
C ASN A 228 24.10 18.92 -23.34
N GLY A 229 23.35 19.12 -22.26
CA GLY A 229 22.09 18.43 -21.98
C GLY A 229 22.22 16.92 -21.83
N LEU A 230 23.45 16.43 -21.62
CA LEU A 230 23.77 15.03 -21.41
C LEU A 230 23.40 14.65 -19.98
N VAL A 231 22.69 13.52 -19.87
CA VAL A 231 22.35 12.90 -18.60
C VAL A 231 23.30 11.72 -18.42
N PRO A 232 24.48 11.89 -17.78
CA PRO A 232 25.44 10.82 -17.63
C PRO A 232 24.89 9.75 -16.68
N CYS A 233 24.69 8.56 -17.22
CA CYS A 233 24.35 7.37 -16.44
C CYS A 233 25.46 6.32 -16.57
N ASP A 234 26.06 5.95 -15.44
CA ASP A 234 27.05 4.88 -15.37
C ASP A 234 26.40 3.59 -14.85
N TRP A 235 25.83 2.81 -15.77
CA TRP A 235 25.16 1.56 -15.43
C TRP A 235 26.12 0.46 -14.94
N SER A 236 27.44 0.65 -15.07
CA SER A 236 28.43 -0.30 -14.53
C SER A 236 28.45 -0.32 -13.00
N ARG A 237 27.98 0.77 -12.37
CA ARG A 237 27.91 0.95 -10.90
C ARG A 237 26.64 0.40 -10.26
N THR A 238 25.78 -0.25 -11.06
CA THR A 238 24.59 -0.93 -10.56
C THR A 238 24.96 -2.03 -9.57
N GLN A 239 24.09 -2.27 -8.59
CA GLN A 239 24.27 -3.31 -7.59
C GLN A 239 23.40 -4.53 -7.90
N VAL A 240 23.79 -5.71 -7.41
CA VAL A 240 22.96 -6.91 -7.52
C VAL A 240 21.75 -6.76 -6.62
N TYR A 241 20.55 -6.86 -7.19
CA TYR A 241 19.32 -6.86 -6.40
C TYR A 241 19.08 -8.28 -5.85
N PRO A 242 19.08 -8.49 -4.51
CA PRO A 242 18.96 -9.84 -3.96
C PRO A 242 17.69 -10.54 -4.44
N LEU A 243 17.84 -11.74 -5.02
CA LEU A 243 16.72 -12.48 -5.60
C LEU A 243 15.62 -12.79 -4.57
N ILE A 244 16.01 -13.05 -3.31
CA ILE A 244 15.08 -13.30 -2.19
C ILE A 244 14.21 -12.05 -1.95
N GLU A 245 14.83 -10.88 -1.90
CA GLU A 245 14.12 -9.60 -1.71
C GLU A 245 13.22 -9.28 -2.90
N CYS A 246 13.74 -9.41 -4.12
CA CYS A 246 12.99 -9.26 -5.36
C CYS A 246 11.74 -10.16 -5.38
N THR A 247 11.92 -11.44 -5.09
CA THR A 247 10.85 -12.45 -5.02
C THR A 247 9.81 -12.10 -3.96
N ALA A 248 10.25 -11.76 -2.75
CA ALA A 248 9.36 -11.43 -1.64
C ALA A 248 8.53 -10.17 -1.94
N ARG A 249 9.14 -9.13 -2.50
CA ARG A 249 8.44 -7.89 -2.85
C ARG A 249 7.41 -8.11 -3.98
N ILE A 250 7.77 -8.82 -5.06
CA ILE A 250 6.81 -9.16 -6.13
C ILE A 250 5.67 -10.02 -5.58
N ALA A 251 5.98 -11.07 -4.82
CA ALA A 251 4.97 -11.94 -4.24
C ALA A 251 4.03 -11.18 -3.31
N TYR A 252 4.54 -10.26 -2.48
CA TYR A 252 3.69 -9.45 -1.61
C TYR A 252 2.73 -8.54 -2.40
N ASP A 253 3.22 -7.90 -3.46
CA ASP A 253 2.41 -7.03 -4.32
C ASP A 253 1.34 -7.84 -5.08
N LEU A 254 1.70 -8.99 -5.65
CA LEU A 254 0.76 -9.95 -6.27
C LEU A 254 -0.27 -10.48 -5.27
N GLY A 255 0.17 -10.85 -4.06
CA GLY A 255 -0.73 -11.31 -3.01
C GLY A 255 -1.76 -10.25 -2.63
N SER A 256 -1.32 -8.98 -2.55
CA SER A 256 -2.17 -7.85 -2.21
C SER A 256 -3.25 -7.59 -3.26
N ILE A 257 -2.91 -7.67 -4.56
CA ILE A 257 -3.91 -7.49 -5.63
C ILE A 257 -4.82 -8.68 -5.80
N TYR A 258 -4.34 -9.92 -5.67
CA TYR A 258 -5.22 -11.09 -5.67
C TYR A 258 -6.20 -11.05 -4.50
N PHE A 259 -5.76 -10.57 -3.32
CA PHE A 259 -6.65 -10.38 -2.18
C PHE A 259 -7.72 -9.32 -2.49
N TYR A 260 -7.33 -8.20 -3.10
CA TYR A 260 -8.25 -7.15 -3.55
C TYR A 260 -9.26 -7.66 -4.59
N GLU A 261 -8.81 -8.48 -5.54
CA GLU A 261 -9.65 -9.13 -6.57
C GLU A 261 -10.45 -10.34 -6.04
N GLN A 262 -10.37 -10.63 -4.73
CA GLN A 262 -11.04 -11.76 -4.09
C GLN A 262 -10.57 -13.14 -4.58
N ASN A 263 -9.43 -13.20 -5.26
CA ASN A 263 -8.74 -14.44 -5.61
C ASN A 263 -7.89 -14.92 -4.42
N TYR A 264 -8.57 -15.38 -3.38
CA TYR A 264 -7.94 -15.64 -2.09
C TYR A 264 -6.97 -16.84 -2.09
N VAL A 265 -7.12 -17.78 -3.04
CA VAL A 265 -6.22 -18.93 -3.19
C VAL A 265 -4.85 -18.48 -3.68
N ASN A 266 -4.81 -17.67 -4.74
CA ASN A 266 -3.56 -17.11 -5.25
C ASN A 266 -2.95 -16.13 -4.26
N ALA A 267 -3.78 -15.31 -3.60
CA ALA A 267 -3.33 -14.41 -2.54
C ALA A 267 -2.61 -15.17 -1.41
N TYR A 268 -3.22 -16.25 -0.91
CA TYR A 268 -2.64 -17.08 0.15
C TYR A 268 -1.30 -17.69 -0.29
N THR A 269 -1.24 -18.22 -1.51
CA THR A 269 -0.01 -18.80 -2.07
C THR A 269 1.13 -17.78 -2.10
N MET A 270 0.84 -16.57 -2.56
CA MET A 270 1.82 -15.49 -2.61
C MET A 270 2.27 -15.04 -1.22
N PHE A 271 1.34 -14.80 -0.29
CA PHE A 271 1.70 -14.39 1.07
C PHE A 271 2.46 -15.47 1.84
N ARG A 272 2.17 -16.75 1.61
CA ARG A 272 2.97 -17.85 2.19
C ARG A 272 4.40 -17.86 1.66
N ARG A 273 4.59 -17.63 0.35
CA ARG A 273 5.92 -17.47 -0.24
C ARG A 273 6.71 -16.34 0.43
N VAL A 274 6.08 -15.19 0.72
CA VAL A 274 6.71 -14.10 1.47
C VAL A 274 7.05 -14.50 2.90
N HIS A 275 6.12 -15.17 3.59
CA HIS A 275 6.31 -15.63 4.97
C HIS A 275 7.51 -16.59 5.09
N ASP A 276 7.66 -17.52 4.15
CA ASP A 276 8.74 -18.51 4.16
C ASP A 276 10.11 -17.86 3.91
N LEU A 277 10.14 -16.73 3.18
CA LEU A 277 11.34 -15.95 2.92
C LEU A 277 11.64 -14.91 4.03
N LYS A 278 10.68 -14.60 4.92
CA LYS A 278 10.76 -13.49 5.89
C LYS A 278 11.99 -13.56 6.81
N SER A 279 12.45 -14.77 7.16
CA SER A 279 13.62 -14.98 8.01
C SER A 279 14.96 -14.64 7.34
N GLN A 280 15.00 -14.55 6.01
CA GLN A 280 16.19 -14.27 5.20
C GLN A 280 16.21 -12.83 4.67
N LEU A 281 15.19 -12.02 5.00
CA LEU A 281 15.06 -10.64 4.57
C LEU A 281 15.57 -9.70 5.66
N GLU A 282 16.16 -8.59 5.22
CA GLU A 282 16.45 -7.47 6.12
C GLU A 282 15.14 -6.91 6.71
N PRO A 283 15.16 -6.43 7.97
CA PRO A 283 13.99 -5.82 8.60
C PRO A 283 13.45 -4.66 7.76
N SER A 284 12.17 -4.73 7.39
CA SER A 284 11.53 -3.71 6.57
C SER A 284 10.05 -3.58 6.90
N ASN A 285 9.54 -2.36 6.81
CA ASN A 285 8.11 -2.07 6.93
C ASN A 285 7.32 -2.48 5.67
N TYR A 286 8.00 -2.94 4.61
CA TYR A 286 7.35 -3.33 3.35
C TYR A 286 6.26 -4.39 3.53
N PHE A 287 6.47 -5.32 4.46
CA PHE A 287 5.60 -6.46 4.72
C PHE A 287 4.74 -6.29 5.99
N SER A 288 4.54 -5.07 6.47
CA SER A 288 3.91 -4.80 7.79
C SER A 288 2.52 -5.42 7.95
N SER A 289 1.77 -5.60 6.86
CA SER A 289 0.40 -6.15 6.88
C SER A 289 0.34 -7.65 6.57
N LEU A 290 1.48 -8.31 6.34
CA LEU A 290 1.55 -9.73 5.95
C LEU A 290 0.82 -10.65 6.93
N ASP A 291 1.07 -10.47 8.23
CA ASP A 291 0.50 -11.33 9.27
C ASP A 291 -1.04 -11.16 9.33
N GLY A 292 -1.55 -9.96 9.06
CA GLY A 292 -2.99 -9.69 8.94
C GLY A 292 -3.62 -10.38 7.73
N TYR A 293 -2.96 -10.32 6.57
CA TYR A 293 -3.40 -11.04 5.37
C TYR A 293 -3.42 -12.55 5.61
N LEU A 294 -2.34 -13.13 6.14
CA LEU A 294 -2.27 -14.56 6.42
C LEU A 294 -3.36 -14.99 7.42
N THR A 295 -3.59 -14.20 8.46
CA THR A 295 -4.65 -14.45 9.45
C THR A 295 -6.03 -14.50 8.80
N SER A 296 -6.35 -13.52 7.94
CA SER A 296 -7.65 -13.51 7.24
C SER A 296 -7.82 -14.68 6.24
N LEU A 297 -6.72 -15.22 5.72
CA LEU A 297 -6.70 -16.32 4.76
C LEU A 297 -6.56 -17.71 5.39
N GLN A 298 -6.46 -17.85 6.71
CA GLN A 298 -6.26 -19.13 7.41
C GLN A 298 -7.31 -20.21 7.10
N SER A 299 -8.51 -19.79 6.67
CA SER A 299 -9.59 -20.70 6.30
C SER A 299 -9.43 -21.38 4.93
N ILE A 300 -8.53 -20.87 4.08
CA ILE A 300 -8.28 -21.39 2.72
C ILE A 300 -7.22 -22.49 2.74
N ASN A 301 -6.52 -22.69 3.86
CA ASN A 301 -5.59 -23.81 4.02
C ASN A 301 -6.36 -25.15 4.02
N PRO A 302 -6.20 -26.01 2.99
CA PRO A 302 -6.90 -27.29 2.92
C PRO A 302 -6.31 -28.37 3.84
N SER A 303 -5.24 -28.07 4.59
CA SER A 303 -4.49 -29.08 5.38
C SER A 303 -4.73 -29.08 6.90
N MET A 304 -5.72 -28.37 7.44
CA MET A 304 -5.97 -28.35 8.91
C MET A 304 -7.45 -28.50 9.30
N GLU A 305 -7.97 -29.72 9.27
CA GLU A 305 -9.27 -30.10 9.85
C GLU A 305 -9.32 -29.97 11.38
N GLN A 306 -8.18 -29.99 12.08
CA GLN A 306 -8.14 -29.83 13.55
C GLN A 306 -8.40 -28.39 14.06
N SER A 307 -8.55 -27.41 13.16
CA SER A 307 -8.78 -26.00 13.51
C SER A 307 -10.25 -25.55 13.46
N LEU A 308 -11.19 -26.41 13.05
CA LEU A 308 -12.59 -26.05 12.83
C LEU A 308 -13.31 -25.54 14.09
N LEU A 309 -13.02 -26.11 15.26
CA LEU A 309 -13.63 -25.68 16.52
C LEU A 309 -13.09 -24.31 16.97
N THR A 310 -11.77 -24.11 16.91
CA THR A 310 -11.10 -22.82 17.20
C THR A 310 -11.54 -21.72 16.23
N LYS A 311 -11.62 -22.05 14.92
CA LYS A 311 -12.09 -21.15 13.86
C LYS A 311 -13.56 -20.78 14.01
N THR A 312 -14.40 -21.69 14.48
CA THR A 312 -15.81 -21.40 14.75
C THR A 312 -15.92 -20.41 15.89
N LYS A 313 -15.20 -20.64 17.00
CA LYS A 313 -15.18 -19.72 18.14
C LYS A 313 -14.64 -18.32 17.78
N GLU A 314 -13.54 -18.24 17.02
CA GLU A 314 -12.97 -16.96 16.54
C GLU A 314 -13.92 -16.18 15.62
N ARG A 315 -14.64 -16.87 14.74
CA ARG A 315 -15.65 -16.27 13.87
C ARG A 315 -16.84 -15.72 14.63
N PHE A 316 -17.27 -16.44 15.68
CA PHE A 316 -18.26 -15.96 16.62
C PHE A 316 -17.77 -14.72 17.38
N LEU A 317 -16.50 -14.68 17.83
CA LEU A 317 -15.89 -13.51 18.48
C LEU A 317 -15.95 -12.23 17.64
N MET A 318 -15.91 -12.35 16.32
CA MET A 318 -16.07 -11.21 15.40
C MET A 318 -17.54 -10.86 15.08
N GLY A 319 -18.50 -11.71 15.46
CA GLY A 319 -19.92 -11.58 15.13
C GLY A 319 -20.27 -12.06 13.73
N ILE A 320 -19.54 -13.05 13.19
CA ILE A 320 -19.68 -13.57 11.83
C ILE A 320 -19.68 -15.11 11.88
N PRO A 321 -20.79 -15.74 12.29
CA PRO A 321 -20.84 -17.18 12.46
C PRO A 321 -20.75 -17.88 11.10
N PRO A 322 -20.28 -19.14 11.02
CA PRO A 322 -20.25 -19.89 9.77
C PRO A 322 -21.64 -19.95 9.09
N PRO A 323 -21.72 -19.98 7.75
CA PRO A 323 -23.00 -19.96 7.01
C PRO A 323 -23.98 -21.10 7.33
N ARG A 324 -23.50 -22.19 7.96
CA ARG A 324 -24.27 -23.37 8.36
C ARG A 324 -24.19 -23.66 9.87
N ALA A 325 -23.88 -22.65 10.68
CA ALA A 325 -23.83 -22.83 12.14
C ALA A 325 -25.18 -23.35 12.65
N SER A 326 -25.15 -24.51 13.30
CA SER A 326 -26.30 -25.13 13.92
C SER A 326 -26.73 -24.34 15.16
N VAL A 327 -27.98 -24.51 15.58
CA VAL A 327 -28.49 -23.92 16.83
C VAL A 327 -27.63 -24.32 18.03
N GLU A 328 -27.17 -25.57 18.04
CA GLU A 328 -26.32 -26.15 19.07
C GLU A 328 -24.96 -25.44 19.14
N ASP A 329 -24.40 -25.01 18.01
CA ASP A 329 -23.16 -24.22 17.96
C ASP A 329 -23.35 -22.87 18.67
N TYR A 330 -24.47 -22.17 18.42
CA TYR A 330 -24.77 -20.90 19.11
C TYR A 330 -24.90 -21.09 20.62
N ILE A 331 -25.61 -22.15 21.05
CA ILE A 331 -25.80 -22.43 22.48
C ILE A 331 -24.45 -22.72 23.14
N SER A 332 -23.65 -23.62 22.56
CA SER A 332 -22.36 -24.01 23.13
C SER A 332 -21.42 -22.81 23.27
N ILE A 333 -21.30 -22.00 22.21
CA ILE A 333 -20.33 -20.89 22.17
C ILE A 333 -20.78 -19.73 23.05
N LEU A 334 -22.06 -19.35 23.01
CA LEU A 334 -22.56 -18.23 23.81
C LEU A 334 -22.65 -18.56 25.30
N ALA A 335 -22.89 -19.83 25.66
CA ALA A 335 -22.81 -20.29 27.05
C ALA A 335 -21.38 -20.18 27.59
N GLU A 336 -20.39 -20.71 26.84
CA GLU A 336 -18.98 -20.60 27.22
C GLU A 336 -18.54 -19.12 27.30
N ASP A 337 -18.96 -18.28 26.35
CA ASP A 337 -18.58 -16.86 26.36
C ASP A 337 -19.26 -16.04 27.47
N ASN A 338 -20.44 -16.44 27.93
CA ASN A 338 -21.07 -15.81 29.09
C ASN A 338 -20.17 -15.92 30.33
N GLU A 339 -19.45 -17.03 30.49
CA GLU A 339 -18.45 -17.23 31.53
C GLU A 339 -17.15 -16.48 31.23
N ARG A 340 -16.59 -16.68 30.03
CA ARG A 340 -15.22 -16.23 29.70
C ARG A 340 -15.10 -14.77 29.32
N LYS A 341 -16.19 -14.15 28.87
CA LYS A 341 -16.25 -12.73 28.53
C LYS A 341 -15.30 -12.32 27.38
N GLU A 342 -15.05 -13.21 26.43
CA GLU A 342 -14.13 -12.99 25.31
C GLU A 342 -14.79 -12.16 24.18
N MET A 343 -16.10 -12.31 23.94
CA MET A 343 -16.83 -11.54 22.93
C MET A 343 -17.24 -10.16 23.44
N THR A 344 -17.06 -9.14 22.59
CA THR A 344 -17.63 -7.81 22.85
C THR A 344 -19.15 -7.82 22.66
N MET A 345 -19.86 -6.98 23.42
CA MET A 345 -21.31 -6.80 23.23
C MET A 345 -21.67 -6.31 21.82
N ALA A 346 -20.81 -5.51 21.18
CA ALA A 346 -21.01 -5.08 19.80
C ALA A 346 -21.01 -6.27 18.82
N ALA A 347 -20.11 -7.23 19.00
CA ALA A 347 -20.10 -8.46 18.18
C ALA A 347 -21.35 -9.31 18.42
N ARG A 348 -21.82 -9.39 19.67
CA ARG A 348 -23.04 -10.09 20.07
C ARG A 348 -24.31 -9.48 19.47
N TYR A 349 -24.43 -8.15 19.43
CA TYR A 349 -25.56 -7.50 18.76
C TYR A 349 -25.54 -7.71 17.24
N ARG A 350 -24.35 -7.72 16.61
CA ARG A 350 -24.23 -8.11 15.20
C ARG A 350 -24.68 -9.55 14.92
N LEU A 351 -24.49 -10.48 15.86
CA LEU A 351 -25.05 -11.83 15.73
C LEU A 351 -26.58 -11.81 15.75
N GLU A 352 -27.16 -10.97 16.60
CA GLU A 352 -28.61 -10.83 16.73
C GLU A 352 -29.23 -10.24 15.46
N GLU A 353 -28.64 -9.16 14.93
CA GLU A 353 -29.08 -8.47 13.70
C GLU A 353 -28.99 -9.33 12.43
N ARG A 354 -28.16 -10.38 12.42
CA ARG A 354 -28.01 -11.28 11.27
C ARG A 354 -29.18 -12.24 11.07
N HIS A 355 -29.96 -12.48 12.11
CA HIS A 355 -31.04 -13.46 12.08
C HIS A 355 -32.38 -12.75 12.00
N GLU A 356 -33.31 -13.35 11.25
CA GLU A 356 -34.68 -12.86 11.20
C GLU A 356 -35.31 -12.89 12.60
N VAL A 357 -35.98 -11.80 12.97
CA VAL A 357 -36.65 -11.66 14.27
C VAL A 357 -37.64 -12.80 14.44
N GLY A 358 -37.51 -13.54 15.55
CA GLY A 358 -38.36 -14.69 15.87
C GLY A 358 -37.88 -16.05 15.35
N SER A 359 -36.83 -16.09 14.51
CA SER A 359 -36.15 -17.34 14.16
C SER A 359 -35.53 -18.03 15.39
N GLN A 360 -35.23 -19.32 15.28
CA GLN A 360 -34.72 -20.09 16.41
C GLN A 360 -33.33 -19.58 16.86
N GLN A 361 -32.46 -19.25 15.90
CA GLN A 361 -31.15 -18.65 16.16
C GLN A 361 -31.28 -17.26 16.79
N TYR A 362 -32.20 -16.42 16.30
CA TYR A 362 -32.47 -15.10 16.88
C TYR A 362 -32.87 -15.21 18.35
N LYS A 363 -33.83 -16.09 18.67
CA LYS A 363 -34.31 -16.31 20.04
C LYS A 363 -33.16 -16.68 20.99
N ILE A 364 -32.29 -17.59 20.54
CA ILE A 364 -31.14 -18.04 21.34
C ILE A 364 -30.14 -16.90 21.54
N VAL A 365 -29.70 -16.23 20.47
CA VAL A 365 -28.74 -15.13 20.57
C VAL A 365 -29.29 -14.03 21.49
N CYS A 366 -30.55 -13.64 21.32
CA CYS A 366 -31.22 -12.63 22.14
C CYS A 366 -31.25 -13.02 23.63
N SER A 367 -31.59 -14.27 23.96
CA SER A 367 -31.57 -14.77 25.34
C SER A 367 -30.18 -14.79 25.96
N PHE A 368 -29.16 -15.24 25.22
CA PHE A 368 -27.78 -15.25 25.72
C PHE A 368 -27.20 -13.83 25.86
N ASN A 369 -27.60 -12.88 25.00
CA ASN A 369 -27.26 -11.47 25.11
C ASN A 369 -27.92 -10.82 26.33
N LEU A 370 -29.18 -11.17 26.63
CA LEU A 370 -29.87 -10.73 27.84
C LEU A 370 -29.12 -11.22 29.09
N VAL A 371 -28.82 -12.51 29.19
CA VAL A 371 -28.04 -13.08 30.29
C VAL A 371 -26.70 -12.36 30.43
N ARG A 372 -26.04 -12.08 29.29
CA ARG A 372 -24.78 -11.36 29.30
C ARG A 372 -24.88 -9.94 29.85
N CYS A 373 -25.88 -9.18 29.44
CA CYS A 373 -26.10 -7.82 29.97
C CYS A 373 -26.32 -7.84 31.48
N LEU A 374 -27.08 -8.82 31.99
CA LEU A 374 -27.32 -8.99 33.42
C LEU A 374 -26.02 -9.32 34.17
N LEU A 375 -25.20 -10.25 33.65
CA LEU A 375 -23.90 -10.61 34.22
C LEU A 375 -22.87 -9.47 34.20
N ASP A 376 -23.04 -8.50 33.29
CA ASP A 376 -22.18 -7.32 33.16
C ASP A 376 -22.74 -6.09 33.89
N GLY A 377 -23.91 -6.19 34.54
CA GLY A 377 -24.57 -5.06 35.22
C GLY A 377 -25.01 -3.94 34.26
N ARG A 378 -25.25 -4.27 32.98
CA ARG A 378 -25.65 -3.32 31.94
C ARG A 378 -27.16 -3.26 31.77
N PRO A 379 -27.71 -2.10 31.36
CA PRO A 379 -29.13 -2.01 31.03
C PRO A 379 -29.48 -2.97 29.88
N THR A 380 -30.61 -3.65 30.01
CA THR A 380 -31.09 -4.61 29.03
C THR A 380 -31.88 -3.87 27.94
N ASN A 381 -31.51 -4.09 26.66
CA ASN A 381 -32.18 -3.48 25.50
C ASN A 381 -32.94 -4.53 24.65
N THR A 382 -32.97 -5.78 25.11
CA THR A 382 -33.59 -6.89 24.37
C THR A 382 -35.10 -6.85 24.54
N GLN A 383 -35.78 -6.20 23.60
CA GLN A 383 -37.24 -5.97 23.58
C GLN A 383 -38.07 -7.26 23.74
N TYR A 384 -37.49 -8.43 23.42
CA TYR A 384 -38.12 -9.75 23.50
C TYR A 384 -37.28 -10.79 24.26
N GLY A 385 -36.16 -10.39 24.87
CA GLY A 385 -35.18 -11.32 25.43
C GLY A 385 -35.76 -12.20 26.54
N PHE A 386 -36.64 -11.62 27.37
CA PHE A 386 -37.31 -12.32 28.47
C PHE A 386 -38.31 -13.36 27.98
N ASP A 387 -39.06 -13.07 26.91
CA ASP A 387 -40.05 -13.97 26.31
C ASP A 387 -39.41 -15.23 25.72
N TYR A 388 -38.13 -15.16 25.37
CA TYR A 388 -37.39 -16.27 24.74
C TYR A 388 -36.54 -17.09 25.70
N LEU A 389 -36.39 -16.64 26.96
CA LEU A 389 -35.59 -17.35 27.97
C LEU A 389 -36.05 -18.79 28.16
N GLU A 390 -37.36 -19.03 28.22
CA GLU A 390 -37.91 -20.37 28.41
C GLU A 390 -37.57 -21.30 27.24
N THR A 391 -37.61 -20.77 26.00
CA THR A 391 -37.24 -21.53 24.80
C THR A 391 -35.75 -21.88 24.80
N ALA A 392 -34.89 -20.93 25.18
CA ALA A 392 -33.45 -21.17 25.30
C ALA A 392 -33.11 -22.18 26.41
N LEU A 393 -33.79 -22.08 27.56
CA LEU A 393 -33.66 -22.99 28.70
C LEU A 393 -34.04 -24.43 28.35
N GLN A 394 -35.16 -24.64 27.63
CA GLN A 394 -35.59 -25.97 27.22
C GLN A 394 -34.58 -26.64 26.28
N ARG A 395 -33.95 -25.86 25.38
CA ARG A 395 -32.93 -26.36 24.46
C ARG A 395 -31.59 -26.62 25.13
N LEU A 396 -31.15 -25.75 26.05
CA LEU A 396 -29.93 -25.96 26.83
C LEU A 396 -29.97 -27.28 27.61
N LYS A 397 -31.13 -27.63 28.18
CA LYS A 397 -31.35 -28.92 28.89
C LYS A 397 -31.20 -30.15 27.99
N GLN A 398 -31.27 -30.00 26.66
CA GLN A 398 -31.13 -31.08 25.69
C GLN A 398 -29.67 -31.28 25.22
N VAL A 399 -28.75 -30.34 25.51
CA VAL A 399 -27.35 -30.34 25.01
C VAL A 399 -26.36 -30.84 26.09
N THR A 400 -26.61 -32.01 26.69
CA THR A 400 -25.74 -32.76 27.64
C THR A 400 -25.67 -32.28 29.13
N PRO A 401 -25.43 -33.19 30.10
CA PRO A 401 -25.58 -32.93 31.56
C PRO A 401 -24.52 -32.02 32.19
N LYS A 402 -23.40 -31.73 31.51
CA LYS A 402 -22.27 -30.98 32.09
C LYS A 402 -22.54 -29.47 32.27
N GLN A 403 -23.64 -28.94 31.73
CA GLN A 403 -24.01 -27.53 31.82
C GLN A 403 -25.12 -27.25 32.85
N GLN A 404 -25.56 -28.26 33.62
CA GLN A 404 -26.59 -28.10 34.65
C GLN A 404 -26.17 -27.25 35.85
N SER A 405 -24.87 -26.97 36.04
CA SER A 405 -24.38 -26.09 37.12
C SER A 405 -24.63 -24.60 36.86
N LEU A 406 -25.02 -24.22 35.64
CA LEU A 406 -25.34 -22.84 35.26
C LEU A 406 -26.81 -22.45 35.53
N LEU A 407 -27.61 -23.40 36.02
CA LEU A 407 -29.05 -23.28 36.26
C LEU A 407 -29.41 -22.96 37.72
N ASN A 408 -28.42 -22.97 38.63
CA ASN A 408 -28.53 -22.52 40.02
C ASN A 408 -27.73 -21.24 40.19
#